data_AF-A0AAN7J1K2-F1
#
_entry.id   AF-A0AAN7J1K2-F1
#
_cell.length_a   1.000
_cell.length_b   1.000
_cell.length_c   1.000
_cell.angle_alpha   90.00
_cell.angle_beta   90.00
_cell.angle_gamma   90.00
#
_symmetry.space_group_name_H-M   'P 1'
#
loop_
_entity.id
_entity.type
_entity.pdbx_description
1 polymer ?
#
loop_
_entity_poly.entity_id
_entity_poly.type
_entity_poly.pdbx_seq_one_letter_code
_entity_poly.pdbx_strand_id
1 'polypeptide(L)'
;MTNTLTYNGSINVEIYQRIIIWHIATDLCFYTDTSANESTNNFRREVSKDISDYMMYILVMCPFVLSTGNAKLSFENTCEWVKNIFQEKKLTKLPKLDACAMLISESETSSDKVDNYLLTEDLLSLAVLLANKLNPTDGKWEILSKFWVENLAYVATLCQGNNHAQQLRKGGEFFTHVWLLIEQLNLTESFQ
;
A
#
# COMPACT_ATOMS: atom_id res chain seq x y z
N MET A 1 4.73 4.06 -24.55
CA MET A 1 3.39 3.46 -24.34
C MET A 1 3.07 3.54 -22.86
N THR A 2 2.50 4.67 -22.48
CA THR A 2 2.18 5.09 -21.12
C THR A 2 0.74 4.69 -20.83
N ASN A 3 0.52 3.60 -20.10
CA ASN A 3 -0.77 3.33 -19.47
C ASN A 3 -0.84 4.12 -18.17
N THR A 4 -0.96 5.44 -18.32
CA THR A 4 -1.39 6.32 -17.24
C THR A 4 -2.90 6.21 -17.18
N LEU A 5 -3.42 5.57 -16.13
CA LEU A 5 -4.83 5.65 -15.79
C LEU A 5 -5.14 7.08 -15.31
N THR A 6 -5.19 8.04 -16.24
CA THR A 6 -5.79 9.34 -16.01
C THR A 6 -7.30 9.18 -16.16
N TYR A 7 -8.00 8.94 -15.06
CA TYR A 7 -9.45 9.10 -15.00
C TYR A 7 -9.78 10.45 -14.36
N ASN A 8 -10.40 11.30 -15.16
CA ASN A 8 -10.87 12.64 -14.82
C ASN A 8 -11.91 12.61 -13.69
N GLY A 9 -11.70 13.44 -12.66
CA GLY A 9 -12.75 13.98 -11.80
C GLY A 9 -13.14 13.13 -10.59
N SER A 10 -12.72 13.59 -9.40
CA SER A 10 -13.28 13.25 -8.08
C SER A 10 -13.13 11.83 -7.54
N ILE A 11 -11.90 11.31 -7.43
CA ILE A 11 -11.50 10.54 -6.22
C ILE A 11 -10.03 10.86 -5.93
N ASN A 12 -9.77 11.96 -5.21
CA ASN A 12 -8.46 12.17 -4.61
C ASN A 12 -8.38 11.24 -3.41
N VAL A 13 -8.12 9.95 -3.66
CA VAL A 13 -7.80 8.98 -2.60
C VAL A 13 -6.59 9.57 -1.89
N GLU A 14 -6.79 10.02 -0.65
CA GLU A 14 -5.72 10.65 0.10
C GLU A 14 -4.54 9.65 0.20
N ILE A 15 -3.30 10.14 0.13
CA ILE A 15 -2.11 9.28 -0.03
C ILE A 15 -2.06 8.15 1.02
N TYR A 16 -2.53 8.41 2.24
CA TYR A 16 -2.65 7.38 3.27
C TYR A 16 -3.62 6.25 2.92
N GLN A 17 -4.79 6.56 2.35
CA GLN A 17 -5.78 5.55 1.95
C GLN A 17 -5.17 4.66 0.87
N ARG A 18 -4.44 5.26 -0.08
CA ARG A 18 -3.71 4.53 -1.11
C ARG A 18 -2.66 3.59 -0.50
N ILE A 19 -1.84 4.08 0.42
CA ILE A 19 -0.84 3.25 1.13
C ILE A 19 -1.52 2.09 1.85
N ILE A 20 -2.59 2.34 2.61
CA ILE A 20 -3.32 1.32 3.37
C ILE A 20 -3.91 0.25 2.45
N ILE A 21 -4.65 0.65 1.41
CA ILE A 21 -5.30 -0.28 0.47
C ILE A 21 -4.27 -1.19 -0.18
N TRP A 22 -3.19 -0.60 -0.72
CA TRP A 22 -2.16 -1.37 -1.41
C TRP A 22 -1.33 -2.22 -0.44
N HIS A 23 -1.12 -1.76 0.80
CA HIS A 23 -0.41 -2.53 1.82
C HIS A 23 -1.17 -3.81 2.17
N ILE A 24 -2.47 -3.68 2.49
CA ILE A 24 -3.34 -4.82 2.78
C ILE A 24 -3.41 -5.77 1.57
N ALA A 25 -3.58 -5.22 0.36
CA ALA A 25 -3.61 -6.05 -0.85
C ALA A 25 -2.29 -6.80 -1.09
N THR A 26 -1.15 -6.16 -0.79
CA THR A 26 0.18 -6.79 -0.87
C THR A 26 0.29 -7.93 0.13
N ASP A 27 -0.16 -7.75 1.37
CA ASP A 27 -0.17 -8.79 2.40
C ASP A 27 -1.06 -9.98 2.00
N LEU A 28 -2.27 -9.70 1.52
CA LEU A 28 -3.18 -10.72 1.03
C LEU A 28 -2.53 -11.54 -0.09
N CYS A 29 -1.96 -10.89 -1.11
CA CYS A 29 -1.24 -11.57 -2.19
C CYS A 29 -0.02 -12.33 -1.66
N PHE A 30 0.76 -11.74 -0.74
CA PHE A 30 1.99 -12.34 -0.22
C PHE A 30 1.72 -13.65 0.50
N TYR A 31 0.72 -13.67 1.38
CA TYR A 31 0.43 -14.85 2.18
C TYR A 31 -0.33 -15.92 1.40
N THR A 32 -1.18 -15.57 0.43
CA THR A 32 -1.91 -16.58 -0.37
C THR A 32 -1.17 -17.07 -1.61
N ASP A 33 -0.05 -16.45 -1.97
CA ASP A 33 0.75 -16.87 -3.11
C ASP A 33 1.55 -18.16 -2.82
N THR A 34 0.99 -19.28 -3.27
CA THR A 34 1.62 -20.62 -3.17
C THR A 34 2.71 -20.85 -4.24
N SER A 35 2.91 -19.91 -5.17
CA SER A 35 3.83 -20.03 -6.31
C SER A 35 5.25 -19.50 -6.07
N ALA A 36 5.61 -19.15 -4.81
CA ALA A 36 6.86 -18.47 -4.42
C ALA A 36 8.19 -19.21 -4.73
N ASN A 37 8.15 -20.35 -5.43
CA ASN A 37 9.30 -21.19 -5.73
C ASN A 37 10.11 -20.77 -6.97
N GLU A 38 9.69 -19.73 -7.72
CA GLU A 38 10.45 -19.18 -8.84
C GLU A 38 11.37 -18.02 -8.39
N SER A 39 12.68 -18.17 -8.60
CA SER A 39 13.72 -17.27 -8.05
C SER A 39 13.55 -15.77 -8.37
N THR A 40 13.14 -15.41 -9.59
CA THR A 40 12.95 -13.99 -9.98
C THR A 40 11.67 -13.39 -9.40
N ASN A 41 10.59 -14.18 -9.32
CA ASN A 41 9.35 -13.78 -8.64
C ASN A 41 9.60 -13.56 -7.15
N ASN A 42 10.49 -14.37 -6.55
CA ASN A 42 10.83 -14.26 -5.14
C ASN A 42 11.47 -12.89 -4.80
N PHE A 43 12.41 -12.38 -5.60
CA PHE A 43 13.00 -11.06 -5.31
C PHE A 43 11.98 -9.92 -5.35
N ARG A 44 11.17 -9.82 -6.41
CA ARG A 44 10.16 -8.75 -6.52
C ARG A 44 9.09 -8.88 -5.43
N ARG A 45 8.76 -10.10 -5.04
CA ARG A 45 7.86 -10.41 -3.94
C ARG A 45 8.36 -9.88 -2.61
N GLU A 46 9.59 -10.22 -2.24
CA GLU A 46 10.21 -9.75 -1.00
C GLU A 46 10.37 -8.22 -1.01
N VAL A 47 10.90 -7.63 -2.10
CA VAL A 47 11.03 -6.17 -2.21
C VAL A 47 9.70 -5.45 -2.11
N SER A 48 8.65 -5.97 -2.76
CA SER A 48 7.30 -5.38 -2.65
C SER A 48 6.80 -5.42 -1.21
N LYS A 49 7.06 -6.51 -0.48
CA LYS A 49 6.68 -6.66 0.92
C LYS A 49 7.45 -5.69 1.81
N ASP A 50 8.76 -5.60 1.64
CA ASP A 50 9.63 -4.74 2.44
C ASP A 50 9.27 -3.26 2.26
N ILE A 51 9.09 -2.80 1.02
CA ILE A 51 8.72 -1.41 0.77
C ILE A 51 7.30 -1.13 1.29
N SER A 52 6.37 -2.07 1.11
CA SER A 52 5.00 -1.96 1.65
C SER A 52 5.00 -1.77 3.17
N ASP A 53 5.76 -2.60 3.90
CA ASP A 53 5.88 -2.52 5.36
C ASP A 53 6.52 -1.21 5.80
N TYR A 54 7.54 -0.77 5.09
CA TYR A 54 8.20 0.50 5.36
C TYR A 54 7.28 1.71 5.10
N MET A 55 6.53 1.72 3.99
CA MET A 55 5.57 2.78 3.67
C MET A 55 4.46 2.86 4.73
N MET A 56 4.01 1.71 5.23
CA MET A 56 3.06 1.63 6.33
C MET A 56 3.65 2.16 7.64
N TYR A 57 4.89 1.79 7.96
CA TYR A 57 5.62 2.35 9.11
C TYR A 57 5.70 3.88 9.03
N ILE A 58 6.03 4.43 7.85
CA ILE A 58 6.17 5.87 7.65
C ILE A 58 4.83 6.58 7.80
N LEU A 59 3.75 5.99 7.29
CA LEU A 59 2.41 6.52 7.48
C LEU A 59 2.02 6.64 8.97
N VAL A 60 2.35 5.63 9.78
CA VAL A 60 2.00 5.58 11.20
C VAL A 60 2.91 6.44 12.07
N MET A 61 4.22 6.39 11.80
CA MET A 61 5.25 6.95 12.69
C MET A 61 5.72 8.33 12.23
N CYS A 62 5.47 8.72 10.98
CA CYS A 62 5.87 10.01 10.42
C CYS A 62 4.71 10.73 9.70
N PRO A 63 3.56 10.97 10.36
CA PRO A 63 2.37 11.56 9.74
C PRO A 63 2.61 12.99 9.17
N PHE A 64 3.62 13.71 9.67
CA PHE A 64 3.99 15.04 9.18
C PHE A 64 4.63 15.04 7.78
N VAL A 65 5.19 13.91 7.33
CA VAL A 65 5.80 13.75 6.00
C VAL A 65 4.75 13.87 4.90
N LEU A 66 3.52 13.46 5.17
CA LEU A 66 2.47 13.34 4.17
C LEU A 66 1.48 14.54 4.20
N SER A 67 1.78 15.60 4.96
CA SER A 67 0.91 16.77 5.16
C SER A 67 -0.55 16.41 5.50
N THR A 68 -0.75 15.27 6.15
CA THR A 68 -2.06 14.63 6.26
C THR A 68 -2.60 14.88 7.65
N GLY A 69 -3.37 15.97 7.81
CA GLY A 69 -3.91 16.36 9.10
C GLY A 69 -4.66 15.22 9.81
N ASN A 70 -5.37 14.38 9.04
CA ASN A 70 -6.24 13.32 9.56
C ASN A 70 -5.68 11.89 9.38
N ALA A 71 -4.45 11.69 8.88
CA ALA A 71 -3.93 10.33 8.62
C ALA A 71 -3.88 9.47 9.87
N LYS A 72 -3.48 10.03 11.02
CA LYS A 72 -3.41 9.29 12.28
C LYS A 72 -4.81 8.82 12.72
N LEU A 73 -5.78 9.73 12.73
CA LEU A 73 -7.16 9.42 13.09
C LEU A 73 -7.78 8.40 12.11
N SER A 74 -7.52 8.55 10.81
CA SER A 74 -8.00 7.59 9.82
C SER A 74 -7.32 6.23 9.96
N PHE A 75 -6.01 6.19 10.24
CA PHE A 75 -5.29 4.95 10.53
C PHE A 75 -5.82 4.27 11.79
N GLU A 76 -6.06 5.02 12.87
CA GLU A 76 -6.64 4.51 14.12
C GLU A 76 -8.06 3.97 13.89
N ASN A 77 -8.93 4.72 13.20
CA ASN A 77 -10.28 4.29 12.83
C ASN A 77 -10.24 3.04 11.96
N THR A 78 -9.34 2.98 10.96
CA THR A 78 -9.15 1.80 10.10
C THR A 78 -8.66 0.62 10.93
N CYS A 79 -7.72 0.82 11.84
CA CYS A 79 -7.24 -0.25 12.73
C CYS A 79 -8.33 -0.75 13.66
N GLU A 80 -9.13 0.14 14.25
CA GLU A 80 -10.26 -0.22 15.11
C GLU A 80 -11.30 -1.02 14.32
N TRP A 81 -11.62 -0.54 13.12
CA TRP A 81 -12.53 -1.22 12.21
C TRP A 81 -12.01 -2.60 11.77
N VAL A 82 -10.73 -2.73 11.39
CA VAL A 82 -10.08 -4.02 11.08
C VAL A 82 -10.10 -4.93 12.32
N LYS A 83 -9.78 -4.41 13.51
CA LYS A 83 -9.83 -5.19 14.75
C LYS A 83 -11.24 -5.70 15.03
N ASN A 84 -12.27 -4.89 14.82
CA ASN A 84 -13.66 -5.28 15.00
C ASN A 84 -14.02 -6.43 14.06
N ILE A 85 -13.65 -6.35 12.78
CA ILE A 85 -13.85 -7.45 11.82
C ILE A 85 -13.11 -8.71 12.26
N PHE A 86 -11.85 -8.59 12.69
CA PHE A 86 -11.06 -9.72 13.14
C PHE A 86 -11.64 -10.36 14.41
N GLN A 87 -12.26 -9.57 15.29
CA GLN A 87 -12.95 -10.06 16.48
C GLN A 87 -14.27 -10.75 16.13
N GLU A 88 -15.13 -10.10 15.33
CA GLU A 88 -16.41 -10.64 14.86
C GLU A 88 -16.20 -11.98 14.13
N LYS A 89 -15.22 -12.03 13.24
CA LYS A 89 -14.88 -13.21 12.44
C LYS A 89 -13.92 -14.17 13.14
N LYS A 90 -13.53 -13.90 14.40
CA LYS A 90 -12.59 -14.71 15.21
C LYS A 90 -11.24 -15.01 14.52
N LEU A 91 -10.81 -14.12 13.62
CA LEU A 91 -9.59 -14.25 12.82
C LEU A 91 -8.31 -14.10 13.65
N THR A 92 -8.39 -13.49 14.83
CA THR A 92 -7.23 -13.21 15.71
C THR A 92 -6.48 -14.45 16.21
N LYS A 93 -7.03 -15.65 16.01
CA LYS A 93 -6.41 -16.94 16.38
C LYS A 93 -5.85 -17.72 15.20
N LEU A 94 -6.02 -17.22 13.97
CA LEU A 94 -5.62 -17.94 12.76
C LEU A 94 -4.18 -17.58 12.35
N PRO A 95 -3.43 -18.55 11.77
CA PRO A 95 -2.24 -18.25 11.00
C PRO A 95 -2.52 -17.20 9.92
N LYS A 96 -1.51 -16.37 9.59
CA LYS A 96 -1.68 -15.27 8.61
C LYS A 96 -2.19 -15.76 7.25
N LEU A 97 -1.70 -16.92 6.79
CA LEU A 97 -2.17 -17.58 5.58
C LEU A 97 -3.69 -17.83 5.62
N ASP A 98 -4.17 -18.48 6.68
CA ASP A 98 -5.57 -18.86 6.82
C ASP A 98 -6.49 -17.64 6.95
N ALA A 99 -6.05 -16.61 7.68
CA ALA A 99 -6.77 -15.34 7.77
C ALA A 99 -6.86 -14.63 6.41
N CYS A 100 -5.76 -14.56 5.65
CA CYS A 100 -5.75 -13.92 4.33
C CYS A 100 -6.60 -14.70 3.31
N ALA A 101 -6.51 -16.03 3.31
CA ALA A 101 -7.32 -16.88 2.46
C ALA A 101 -8.82 -16.71 2.74
N MET A 102 -9.20 -16.65 4.02
CA MET A 102 -10.58 -16.42 4.43
C MET A 102 -11.09 -15.06 3.93
N LEU A 103 -10.34 -13.98 4.15
CA LEU A 103 -10.70 -12.63 3.69
C LEU A 103 -10.91 -12.54 2.17
N ILE A 104 -10.07 -13.23 1.39
CA ILE A 104 -10.22 -13.30 -0.07
C ILE A 104 -11.51 -14.04 -0.46
N SER A 105 -11.73 -15.23 0.10
CA SER A 105 -12.85 -16.11 -0.29
C SER A 105 -14.24 -15.55 0.03
N GLU A 106 -14.37 -14.74 1.08
CA GLU A 106 -15.67 -14.24 1.52
C GLU A 106 -16.26 -13.21 0.53
N SER A 107 -15.40 -12.49 -0.19
CA SER A 107 -15.81 -11.49 -1.18
C SER A 107 -16.38 -12.08 -2.48
N GLU A 108 -16.09 -13.35 -2.79
CA GLU A 108 -16.65 -14.04 -3.96
C GLU A 108 -18.15 -14.32 -3.80
N THR A 109 -18.66 -14.34 -2.56
CA THR A 109 -20.07 -14.65 -2.26
C THR A 109 -21.01 -13.44 -2.37
N SER A 110 -20.50 -12.22 -2.55
CA SER A 110 -21.29 -10.97 -2.64
C SER A 110 -21.30 -10.32 -4.04
N SER A 111 -20.70 -10.97 -5.04
CA SER A 111 -20.54 -10.43 -6.39
C SER A 111 -21.78 -10.63 -7.26
N ASP A 112 -22.83 -9.83 -7.04
CA ASP A 112 -23.93 -9.67 -8.01
C ASP A 112 -24.46 -8.23 -8.14
N LYS A 113 -23.81 -7.22 -7.53
CA LYS A 113 -24.23 -5.82 -7.66
C LYS A 113 -23.04 -4.90 -7.92
N VAL A 114 -22.71 -4.73 -9.20
CA VAL A 114 -21.55 -3.97 -9.69
C VAL A 114 -21.68 -2.44 -9.53
N ASP A 115 -22.85 -1.90 -9.18
CA ASP A 115 -23.07 -0.44 -9.38
C ASP A 115 -23.04 0.46 -8.13
N ASN A 116 -22.70 -0.04 -6.93
CA ASN A 116 -22.74 0.80 -5.71
C ASN A 116 -21.52 0.77 -4.79
N TYR A 117 -20.39 0.20 -5.24
CA TYR A 117 -19.15 0.12 -4.45
C TYR A 117 -18.36 1.45 -4.39
N LEU A 118 -18.76 2.46 -5.16
CA LEU A 118 -18.14 3.78 -5.19
C LEU A 118 -18.44 4.65 -3.96
N LEU A 119 -19.22 4.13 -2.99
CA LEU A 119 -19.60 4.83 -1.75
C LEU A 119 -19.17 4.12 -0.47
N THR A 120 -18.51 2.96 -0.54
CA THR A 120 -18.01 2.32 0.68
C THR A 120 -16.67 2.95 1.06
N GLU A 121 -16.65 3.70 2.15
CA GLU A 121 -15.42 4.17 2.85
C GLU A 121 -14.55 3.01 3.38
N ASP A 122 -14.95 1.77 3.13
CA ASP A 122 -14.24 0.57 3.58
C ASP A 122 -12.98 0.30 2.73
N LEU A 123 -11.83 0.68 3.29
CA LEU A 123 -10.50 0.45 2.72
C LEU A 123 -10.15 -1.04 2.55
N LEU A 124 -10.65 -1.95 3.38
CA LEU A 124 -10.36 -3.38 3.27
C LEU A 124 -11.16 -4.02 2.15
N SER A 125 -12.43 -3.64 1.95
CA SER A 125 -13.20 -4.12 0.79
C SER A 125 -12.49 -3.76 -0.51
N LEU A 126 -11.96 -2.54 -0.61
CA LEU A 126 -11.14 -2.10 -1.74
C LEU A 126 -9.82 -2.89 -1.84
N ALA A 127 -9.15 -3.16 -0.72
CA ALA A 127 -7.92 -3.94 -0.69
C ALA A 127 -8.13 -5.41 -1.10
N VAL A 128 -9.20 -6.05 -0.65
CA VAL A 128 -9.58 -7.42 -1.02
C VAL A 128 -9.90 -7.48 -2.51
N LEU A 129 -10.66 -6.51 -3.03
CA LEU A 129 -10.93 -6.40 -4.47
C LEU A 129 -9.65 -6.28 -5.28
N LEU A 130 -8.72 -5.43 -4.84
CA LEU A 130 -7.42 -5.25 -5.49
C LEU A 130 -6.60 -6.56 -5.46
N ALA A 131 -6.54 -7.25 -4.32
CA ALA A 131 -5.86 -8.54 -4.21
C ALA A 131 -6.47 -9.60 -5.14
N ASN A 132 -7.78 -9.68 -5.24
CA ASN A 132 -8.47 -10.61 -6.15
C ASN A 132 -8.19 -10.32 -7.62
N LYS A 133 -7.99 -9.06 -7.99
CA LYS A 133 -7.57 -8.69 -9.35
C LYS A 133 -6.10 -9.04 -9.61
N LEU A 134 -5.23 -8.89 -8.60
CA LEU A 134 -3.79 -9.12 -8.73
C LEU A 134 -3.43 -10.61 -8.70
N ASN A 135 -4.06 -11.41 -7.84
CA ASN A 135 -3.72 -12.83 -7.63
C ASN A 135 -3.67 -13.69 -8.91
N PRO A 136 -4.66 -13.61 -9.83
CA PRO A 136 -4.63 -14.37 -11.08
C PRO A 136 -3.77 -13.72 -12.16
N THR A 137 -3.23 -12.52 -11.93
CA THR A 137 -2.46 -11.78 -12.94
C THR A 137 -1.02 -12.27 -12.98
N ASP A 138 -0.58 -12.74 -14.16
CA ASP A 138 0.84 -12.99 -14.43
C ASP A 138 1.65 -11.71 -14.24
N GLY A 139 2.73 -11.79 -13.47
CA GLY A 139 3.56 -10.62 -13.16
C GLY A 139 3.00 -9.69 -12.07
N LYS A 140 2.05 -10.14 -11.23
CA LYS A 140 1.54 -9.37 -10.08
C LYS A 140 2.63 -8.72 -9.22
N TRP A 141 3.76 -9.41 -9.01
CA TRP A 141 4.88 -8.89 -8.23
C TRP A 141 5.66 -7.79 -8.95
N GLU A 142 5.66 -7.78 -10.29
CA GLU A 142 6.18 -6.64 -11.05
C GLU A 142 5.29 -5.41 -10.85
N ILE A 143 3.97 -5.57 -10.95
CA ILE A 143 3.00 -4.49 -10.72
C ILE A 143 3.14 -3.92 -9.30
N LEU A 144 3.15 -4.79 -8.28
CA LEU A 144 3.32 -4.40 -6.89
C LEU A 144 4.67 -3.71 -6.66
N SER A 145 5.76 -4.27 -7.17
CA SER A 145 7.10 -3.68 -6.99
C SER A 145 7.20 -2.29 -7.61
N LYS A 146 6.66 -2.12 -8.83
CA LYS A 146 6.64 -0.84 -9.53
C LYS A 146 5.80 0.18 -8.78
N PHE A 147 4.59 -0.20 -8.37
CA PHE A 147 3.73 0.67 -7.58
C PHE A 147 4.43 1.16 -6.31
N TRP A 148 5.06 0.26 -5.55
CA TRP A 148 5.71 0.61 -4.30
C TRP A 148 6.92 1.51 -4.49
N VAL A 149 7.76 1.25 -5.49
CA VAL A 149 8.91 2.12 -5.83
C VAL A 149 8.43 3.52 -6.25
N GLU A 150 7.39 3.60 -7.09
CA GLU A 150 6.83 4.87 -7.54
C GLU A 150 6.23 5.68 -6.38
N ASN A 151 5.46 5.04 -5.50
CA ASN A 151 4.86 5.73 -4.36
C ASN A 151 5.90 6.10 -3.29
N LEU A 152 6.93 5.27 -3.09
CA LEU A 152 8.06 5.60 -2.23
C LEU A 152 8.79 6.85 -2.75
N ALA A 153 9.08 6.91 -4.06
CA ALA A 153 9.69 8.08 -4.67
C ALA A 153 8.81 9.33 -4.54
N TYR A 154 7.51 9.20 -4.85
CA TYR A 154 6.54 10.28 -4.73
C TYR A 154 6.41 10.81 -3.30
N VAL A 155 6.31 9.95 -2.30
CA VAL A 155 6.24 10.39 -0.89
C VAL A 155 7.55 11.06 -0.46
N ALA A 156 8.69 10.64 -1.03
CA ALA A 156 9.99 11.22 -0.71
C ALA A 156 10.10 12.66 -1.20
N THR A 157 9.49 12.99 -2.34
CA THR A 157 9.46 14.35 -2.91
C THR A 157 8.46 15.26 -2.20
N LEU A 158 7.43 14.72 -1.57
CA LEU A 158 6.46 15.51 -0.77
C LEU A 158 7.02 16.00 0.57
N CYS A 159 8.06 15.35 1.09
CA CYS A 159 8.79 15.84 2.26
C CYS A 159 9.48 17.17 1.93
N GLN A 160 9.19 18.22 2.70
CA GLN A 160 9.96 19.46 2.61
C GLN A 160 11.45 19.19 2.85
N GLY A 161 12.32 19.72 1.99
CA GLY A 161 13.79 19.49 2.07
C GLY A 161 14.39 19.83 3.44
N ASN A 162 13.79 20.77 4.19
CA ASN A 162 14.17 21.08 5.56
C ASN A 162 13.96 19.91 6.55
N ASN A 163 12.91 19.10 6.36
CA ASN A 163 12.64 17.93 7.19
C ASN A 163 13.65 16.81 6.88
N HIS A 164 13.98 16.61 5.60
CA HIS A 164 15.08 15.71 5.19
C HIS A 164 16.42 16.14 5.80
N ALA A 165 16.77 17.43 5.71
CA ALA A 165 18.00 17.98 6.28
C ALA A 165 18.07 17.86 7.81
N GLN A 166 16.94 17.96 8.52
CA GLN A 166 16.89 17.74 9.96
C GLN A 166 17.13 16.27 10.33
N GLN A 167 16.61 15.32 9.54
CA GLN A 167 16.82 13.88 9.76
C GLN A 167 18.26 13.43 9.46
N LEU A 168 18.96 14.08 8.52
CA LEU A 168 20.39 13.81 8.25
C LEU A 168 21.26 13.96 9.50
N ARG A 169 20.95 14.94 10.38
CA ARG A 169 21.70 15.15 11.63
C ARG A 169 21.52 14.02 12.66
N LYS A 170 20.55 13.13 12.46
CA LYS A 170 20.24 11.97 13.31
C LYS A 170 20.64 10.63 12.66
N GLY A 171 21.38 10.66 11.55
CA GLY A 171 21.78 9.46 10.80
C GLY A 171 21.02 9.25 9.49
N GLY A 172 19.97 10.05 9.22
CA GLY A 172 19.13 9.97 8.02
C GLY A 172 18.16 8.79 8.04
N GLU A 173 16.94 8.99 7.56
CA GLU A 173 15.99 7.89 7.28
C GLU A 173 16.25 7.32 5.88
N PHE A 174 15.78 6.11 5.58
CA PHE A 174 15.87 5.55 4.22
C PHE A 174 15.21 6.49 3.18
N PHE A 175 14.13 7.17 3.58
CA PHE A 175 13.46 8.21 2.77
C PHE A 175 14.38 9.36 2.35
N THR A 176 15.32 9.76 3.21
CA THR A 176 16.28 10.81 2.92
C THR A 176 17.28 10.36 1.85
N HIS A 177 17.67 9.09 1.87
CA HIS A 177 18.55 8.52 0.85
C HIS A 177 17.84 8.39 -0.50
N VAL A 178 16.57 7.97 -0.51
CA VAL A 178 15.74 7.93 -1.73
C VAL A 178 15.57 9.33 -2.32
N TRP A 179 15.25 10.33 -1.49
CA TRP A 179 15.16 11.72 -1.94
C TRP A 179 16.49 12.22 -2.54
N LEU A 180 17.61 11.99 -1.86
CA LEU A 180 18.93 12.36 -2.39
C LEU A 180 19.24 11.71 -3.74
N LEU A 181 18.87 10.43 -3.93
CA LEU A 181 19.05 9.74 -5.22
C LEU A 181 18.18 10.37 -6.32
N ILE A 182 16.93 10.73 -6.03
CA ILE A 182 16.03 11.39 -6.99
C ILE A 182 16.62 12.74 -7.43
N GLU A 183 17.08 13.55 -6.47
CA GLU A 183 17.69 14.85 -6.74
C GLU A 183 19.00 14.71 -7.52
N GLN A 184 19.89 13.79 -7.12
CA GLN A 184 21.17 13.56 -7.79
C GLN A 184 21.02 13.06 -9.23
N LEU A 185 19.94 12.35 -9.53
CA LEU A 185 19.63 11.84 -10.86
C LEU A 185 18.76 12.80 -11.69
N ASN A 186 18.43 13.99 -11.17
CA ASN A 186 17.51 14.96 -11.78
C ASN A 186 16.15 14.36 -12.15
N LEU A 187 15.63 13.44 -11.32
CA LEU A 187 14.35 12.76 -11.55
C LEU A 187 13.16 13.49 -10.92
N THR A 188 13.38 14.63 -10.28
CA THR A 188 12.37 15.36 -9.50
C THR A 188 11.12 15.72 -10.31
N GLU A 189 11.26 16.12 -11.59
CA GLU A 189 10.13 16.43 -12.48
C GLU A 189 9.28 15.20 -12.86
N SER A 190 9.81 13.98 -12.70
CA SER A 190 9.07 12.74 -13.02
C SER A 190 8.10 12.32 -11.91
N PHE A 191 8.17 12.97 -10.74
CA PHE A 191 7.42 12.61 -9.53
C PHE A 191 6.73 13.82 -8.86
N GLN A 192 6.59 14.95 -9.57
CA GLN A 192 5.76 16.11 -9.16
C GLN A 192 4.43 16.10 -9.92
#